data_AF-A0A2V8KZ38-F1
#
_entry.id   AF-A0A2V8KZ38-F1
#
_cell.length_a   1.000
_cell.length_b   1.000
_cell.length_c   1.000
_cell.angle_alpha   90.00
_cell.angle_beta   90.00
_cell.angle_gamma   90.00
#
_symmetry.space_group_name_H-M   'P 1'
#
loop_
_entity.id
_entity.type
_entity.pdbx_description
1 polymer ?
#
loop_
_entity_poly.entity_id
_entity_poly.type
_entity_poly.pdbx_seq_one_letter_code
_entity_poly.pdbx_strand_id
1 'polypeptide(L)'
;MPSGHSVISQLNLTSFMGRRNIGHFTRRGVPYEQSVRHFAARAFVQTANPPIRARGINHVTLDVSDVKRSVDFYQGLFGMPVINRQGTTSAGLQIGNGPQHLGLSTAGSNAPKINHICLAVDNFNVDRLKTILGRHGITESEAADPMRLRVRMRGPEAGGGKEGTPEFYFRDPDGIVIQLQDPRYCGGAGPLGNICTRPEPSPKKGLIALRNWSHTTNSGSDRARSNKFYQELFGFRIQAYQGPGNPVFGFGNAGQFLAFGAGGGQGAAGTARPGTINHFCMTMDNFNPEKVIKTLESVGIKPRGSAQGTPGPLVHYISMRMENRGGAKEGTPELYFTDPDGLIVQLQDTTYCGGGGVLGNVCI
;
A
#
# COMPACT_ATOMS: atom_id res chain seq x y z
N MET A 1 1.62 -59.20 0.70
CA MET A 1 2.04 -60.56 0.25
C MET A 1 1.18 -60.95 -0.94
N PRO A 2 1.65 -61.73 -1.92
CA PRO A 2 2.92 -61.61 -2.65
C PRO A 2 2.71 -61.60 -4.20
N SER A 3 3.76 -61.88 -4.99
CA SER A 3 3.88 -61.88 -6.49
C SER A 3 4.02 -60.51 -7.17
N GLY A 4 4.85 -60.28 -8.20
CA GLY A 4 5.98 -61.04 -8.81
C GLY A 4 6.94 -60.01 -9.49
N HIS A 5 8.27 -60.19 -9.62
CA HIS A 5 8.99 -61.05 -10.59
C HIS A 5 8.46 -60.92 -12.04
N SER A 6 9.21 -60.60 -13.11
CA SER A 6 10.65 -60.23 -13.34
C SER A 6 10.73 -59.45 -14.71
N VAL A 7 11.84 -59.05 -15.36
CA VAL A 7 13.29 -59.34 -15.24
C VAL A 7 14.18 -58.19 -15.82
N ILE A 8 15.49 -58.39 -15.80
CA ILE A 8 16.65 -57.57 -16.23
C ILE A 8 16.76 -57.28 -17.74
N SER A 9 17.29 -56.11 -18.12
CA SER A 9 18.39 -56.01 -19.12
C SER A 9 19.29 -54.77 -18.94
N GLN A 10 20.61 -54.99 -18.94
CA GLN A 10 21.65 -54.01 -19.28
C GLN A 10 22.37 -54.54 -20.53
N LEU A 11 22.93 -53.68 -21.36
CA LEU A 11 24.09 -54.03 -22.20
C LEU A 11 24.89 -52.79 -22.60
N ASN A 12 26.20 -52.97 -22.68
CA ASN A 12 27.22 -51.97 -23.03
C ASN A 12 27.79 -52.26 -24.43
N LEU A 13 28.92 -51.62 -24.73
CA LEU A 13 29.81 -51.79 -25.89
C LEU A 13 29.43 -51.02 -27.16
N THR A 14 30.33 -50.46 -27.97
CA THR A 14 31.61 -49.73 -27.83
C THR A 14 32.27 -49.76 -29.21
N SER A 15 32.75 -48.61 -29.70
CA SER A 15 33.90 -48.45 -30.60
C SER A 15 33.89 -49.10 -32.00
N PHE A 16 34.26 -48.30 -33.01
CA PHE A 16 34.97 -48.80 -34.20
C PHE A 16 36.05 -47.79 -34.65
N MET A 17 37.17 -48.27 -35.19
CA MET A 17 38.35 -47.44 -35.50
C MET A 17 38.41 -46.96 -36.96
N GLY A 18 38.97 -45.76 -37.19
CA GLY A 18 38.94 -45.04 -38.48
C GLY A 18 40.29 -44.56 -39.08
N ARG A 19 41.44 -45.13 -38.66
CA ARG A 19 42.80 -44.90 -39.21
C ARG A 19 43.37 -43.46 -39.11
N ARG A 20 44.66 -43.33 -39.46
CA ARG A 20 45.54 -42.18 -39.26
C ARG A 20 45.71 -41.37 -40.55
N ASN A 21 46.00 -40.07 -40.44
CA ASN A 21 47.10 -39.50 -41.21
C ASN A 21 47.76 -38.31 -40.46
N ILE A 22 48.99 -37.96 -40.85
CA ILE A 22 49.86 -37.04 -40.09
C ILE A 22 49.94 -35.68 -40.80
N GLY A 23 49.81 -34.59 -40.05
CA GLY A 23 50.04 -33.23 -40.54
C GLY A 23 50.28 -32.25 -39.40
N HIS A 24 51.43 -31.58 -39.40
CA HIS A 24 51.66 -30.40 -38.55
C HIS A 24 50.77 -29.24 -39.03
N PHE A 25 50.26 -28.41 -38.12
CA PHE A 25 50.42 -26.95 -38.20
C PHE A 25 50.14 -26.29 -36.84
N THR A 26 50.44 -24.98 -36.75
CA THR A 26 50.77 -24.32 -35.48
C THR A 26 49.62 -23.58 -34.78
N ARG A 27 49.66 -23.65 -33.45
CA ARG A 27 48.86 -22.93 -32.44
C ARG A 27 48.52 -21.46 -32.81
N ARG A 28 47.26 -21.20 -33.16
CA ARG A 28 46.57 -19.92 -32.94
C ARG A 28 45.15 -20.21 -32.43
N GLY A 29 44.78 -19.65 -31.28
CA GLY A 29 43.42 -19.76 -30.73
C GLY A 29 42.52 -18.68 -31.32
N VAL A 30 41.28 -19.03 -31.65
CA VAL A 30 40.23 -18.07 -32.01
C VAL A 30 39.47 -17.69 -30.74
N PRO A 31 39.35 -16.40 -30.39
CA PRO A 31 38.54 -15.98 -29.25
C PRO A 31 37.05 -16.15 -29.56
N TYR A 32 36.33 -16.82 -28.66
CA TYR A 32 34.87 -16.91 -28.71
C TYR A 32 34.27 -15.66 -28.05
N GLU A 33 33.98 -14.62 -28.85
CA GLU A 33 33.31 -13.42 -28.32
C GLU A 33 31.86 -13.71 -27.92
N GLN A 34 31.60 -13.70 -26.61
CA GLN A 34 30.25 -13.68 -26.08
C GLN A 34 29.63 -12.30 -26.34
N SER A 35 28.65 -12.22 -27.23
CA SER A 35 27.90 -10.99 -27.51
C SER A 35 26.93 -10.66 -26.37
N VAL A 36 27.47 -10.17 -25.24
CA VAL A 36 26.71 -9.71 -24.08
C VAL A 36 25.90 -8.47 -24.47
N ARG A 37 24.66 -8.72 -24.90
CA ARG A 37 23.64 -7.67 -25.13
C ARG A 37 23.32 -7.00 -23.80
N HIS A 38 24.01 -5.91 -23.51
CA HIS A 38 23.72 -5.05 -22.38
C HIS A 38 22.33 -4.44 -22.58
N PHE A 39 21.32 -5.00 -21.89
CA PHE A 39 20.09 -4.28 -21.63
C PHE A 39 20.43 -3.10 -20.72
N ALA A 40 20.78 -1.97 -21.33
CA ALA A 40 20.91 -0.70 -20.64
C ALA A 40 19.55 -0.40 -19.98
N ALA A 41 19.47 -0.60 -18.66
CA ALA A 41 18.31 -0.21 -17.89
C ALA A 41 18.08 1.29 -18.14
N ARG A 42 16.93 1.64 -18.70
CA ARG A 42 16.55 3.04 -18.88
C ARG A 42 16.38 3.65 -17.49
N ALA A 43 17.44 4.30 -17.00
CA ALA A 43 17.37 5.12 -15.81
C ALA A 43 16.32 6.20 -16.06
N PHE A 44 15.17 6.08 -15.40
CA PHE A 44 14.12 7.09 -15.46
C PHE A 44 14.71 8.39 -14.92
N VAL A 45 14.64 9.46 -15.73
CA VAL A 45 15.22 10.76 -15.35
C VAL A 45 14.46 11.29 -14.14
N GLN A 46 15.11 11.19 -12.98
CA GLN A 46 14.54 11.56 -11.70
C GLN A 46 14.30 13.07 -11.65
N THR A 47 13.04 13.50 -11.72
CA THR A 47 12.68 14.91 -11.65
C THR A 47 13.04 15.48 -10.27
N ALA A 48 13.97 16.44 -10.25
CA ALA A 48 14.37 17.12 -9.01
C ALA A 48 13.19 17.87 -8.35
N ASN A 49 12.26 18.36 -9.18
CA ASN A 49 10.99 18.95 -8.78
C ASN A 49 9.84 18.13 -9.38
N PRO A 50 9.06 17.37 -8.59
CA PRO A 50 7.87 16.69 -9.08
C PRO A 50 6.70 17.66 -9.34
N PRO A 51 5.77 17.35 -10.26
CA PRO A 51 4.58 18.16 -10.50
C PRO A 51 3.73 18.37 -9.22
N ILE A 52 3.50 17.30 -8.46
CA ILE A 52 2.78 17.33 -7.18
C ILE A 52 3.68 16.78 -6.08
N ARG A 53 4.27 17.66 -5.26
CA ARG A 53 5.10 17.23 -4.13
C ARG A 53 4.25 16.77 -2.95
N ALA A 54 4.14 15.46 -2.74
CA ALA A 54 3.50 14.89 -1.55
C ALA A 54 4.45 14.91 -0.33
N ARG A 55 3.87 15.12 0.86
CA ARG A 55 4.56 15.13 2.16
C ARG A 55 4.40 13.84 2.95
N GLY A 56 3.31 13.12 2.72
CA GLY A 56 2.89 11.97 3.50
C GLY A 56 1.43 11.63 3.25
N ILE A 57 0.96 10.52 3.83
CA ILE A 57 -0.47 10.21 3.92
C ILE A 57 -1.09 11.16 4.97
N ASN A 58 -2.13 11.91 4.58
CA ASN A 58 -2.95 12.66 5.53
C ASN A 58 -3.91 11.69 6.25
N HIS A 59 -4.70 10.95 5.46
CA HIS A 59 -5.62 9.94 5.96
C HIS A 59 -5.81 8.80 4.97
N VAL A 60 -6.32 7.67 5.47
CA VAL A 60 -6.98 6.63 4.68
C VAL A 60 -8.41 6.58 5.18
N THR A 61 -9.39 6.50 4.27
CA THR A 61 -10.81 6.44 4.63
C THR A 61 -11.37 5.04 4.42
N LEU A 62 -12.15 4.56 5.37
CA LEU A 62 -12.87 3.28 5.32
C LEU A 62 -14.37 3.54 5.12
N ASP A 63 -14.97 2.82 4.18
CA ASP A 63 -16.42 2.61 4.15
C ASP A 63 -16.72 1.43 5.08
N VAL A 64 -17.46 1.67 6.16
CA VAL A 64 -17.78 0.70 7.22
C VAL A 64 -19.30 0.50 7.35
N SER A 65 -19.74 -0.69 7.80
CA SER A 65 -21.18 -0.96 7.96
C SER A 65 -21.80 -0.17 9.12
N ASP A 66 -21.02 0.17 10.14
CA ASP A 66 -21.44 0.96 11.31
C ASP A 66 -20.29 1.87 11.77
N VAL A 67 -20.46 3.18 11.55
CA VAL A 67 -19.48 4.21 11.93
C VAL A 67 -19.28 4.27 13.44
N LYS A 68 -20.33 4.07 14.26
CA LYS A 68 -20.21 4.10 15.71
C LYS A 68 -19.43 2.89 16.22
N ARG A 69 -19.78 1.68 15.76
CA ARG A 69 -19.05 0.44 16.10
C ARG A 69 -17.57 0.55 15.76
N SER A 70 -17.24 1.09 14.58
CA SER A 70 -15.84 1.24 14.17
C SER A 70 -15.13 2.34 14.97
N VAL A 71 -15.80 3.46 15.32
CA VAL A 71 -15.26 4.43 16.29
C VAL A 71 -14.98 3.76 17.65
N ASP A 72 -15.94 3.05 18.24
CA ASP A 72 -15.78 2.38 19.54
C ASP A 72 -14.62 1.37 19.51
N PHE A 73 -14.45 0.64 18.40
CA PHE A 73 -13.36 -0.33 18.18
C PHE A 73 -11.98 0.33 18.11
N TYR A 74 -11.79 1.29 17.20
CA TYR A 74 -10.49 1.96 17.03
C TYR A 74 -10.13 2.82 18.26
N GLN A 75 -11.11 3.39 18.96
CA GLN A 75 -10.90 4.03 20.26
C GLN A 75 -10.52 3.04 21.37
N GLY A 76 -11.18 1.87 21.41
CA GLY A 76 -10.84 0.79 22.35
C GLY A 76 -9.41 0.31 22.21
N LEU A 77 -8.97 0.03 20.97
CA LEU A 77 -7.64 -0.53 20.69
C LEU A 77 -6.53 0.53 20.72
N PHE A 78 -6.76 1.75 20.21
CA PHE A 78 -5.71 2.75 19.98
C PHE A 78 -5.89 4.09 20.70
N GLY A 79 -7.03 4.34 21.38
CA GLY A 79 -7.25 5.56 22.15
C GLY A 79 -7.40 6.84 21.31
N MET A 80 -7.67 6.71 20.01
CA MET A 80 -7.64 7.80 19.03
C MET A 80 -8.74 8.85 19.30
N PRO A 81 -8.41 10.13 19.55
CA PRO A 81 -9.43 11.17 19.72
C PRO A 81 -10.11 11.49 18.38
N VAL A 82 -11.36 11.94 18.42
CA VAL A 82 -12.12 12.29 17.20
C VAL A 82 -11.74 13.71 16.79
N ILE A 83 -11.11 13.86 15.61
CA ILE A 83 -10.63 15.16 15.10
C ILE A 83 -11.70 15.87 14.25
N ASN A 84 -12.60 15.14 13.60
CA ASN A 84 -13.72 15.71 12.83
C ASN A 84 -14.93 14.75 12.79
N ARG A 85 -16.11 15.30 12.44
CA ARG A 85 -17.34 14.55 12.16
C ARG A 85 -18.08 15.21 10.99
N GLN A 86 -18.74 14.42 10.15
CA GLN A 86 -19.73 14.90 9.18
C GLN A 86 -21.06 14.21 9.50
N GLY A 87 -21.89 14.87 10.31
CA GLY A 87 -23.12 14.30 10.86
C GLY A 87 -22.87 13.00 11.66
N THR A 88 -23.74 12.02 11.46
CA THR A 88 -23.59 10.64 11.98
C THR A 88 -22.94 9.68 10.98
N THR A 89 -22.73 10.11 9.73
CA THR A 89 -22.32 9.24 8.61
C THR A 89 -20.83 9.22 8.36
N SER A 90 -20.04 10.08 9.01
CA SER A 90 -18.58 10.03 8.97
C SER A 90 -17.90 10.64 10.20
N ALA A 91 -16.75 10.10 10.58
CA ALA A 91 -15.88 10.60 11.65
C ALA A 91 -14.39 10.39 11.30
N GLY A 92 -13.53 11.33 11.70
CA GLY A 92 -12.08 11.20 11.62
C GLY A 92 -11.45 10.93 12.98
N LEU A 93 -10.62 9.89 13.10
CA LEU A 93 -9.91 9.51 14.33
C LEU A 93 -8.42 9.84 14.22
N GLN A 94 -7.90 10.71 15.09
CA GLN A 94 -6.53 11.22 14.98
C GLN A 94 -5.46 10.12 15.18
N ILE A 95 -4.41 10.16 14.37
CA ILE A 95 -3.19 9.36 14.54
C ILE A 95 -2.08 10.29 15.08
N GLY A 96 -1.39 9.84 16.13
CA GLY A 96 -0.34 10.62 16.78
C GLY A 96 -0.83 12.01 17.20
N ASN A 97 -0.04 13.04 16.92
CA ASN A 97 -0.34 14.43 17.25
C ASN A 97 -1.27 15.13 16.24
N GLY A 98 -1.75 14.43 15.20
CA GLY A 98 -2.52 15.03 14.12
C GLY A 98 -1.68 15.90 13.15
N PRO A 99 -2.31 16.52 12.14
CA PRO A 99 -3.72 16.44 11.79
C PRO A 99 -4.10 15.14 11.05
N GLN A 100 -3.12 14.25 10.85
CA GLN A 100 -3.33 12.92 10.26
C GLN A 100 -4.35 12.11 11.06
N HIS A 101 -5.22 11.36 10.37
CA HIS A 101 -6.33 10.64 10.97
C HIS A 101 -6.76 9.43 10.14
N LEU A 102 -7.38 8.43 10.76
CA LEU A 102 -8.18 7.42 10.06
C LEU A 102 -9.57 8.00 9.76
N GLY A 103 -9.98 8.00 8.49
CA GLY A 103 -11.33 8.37 8.11
C GLY A 103 -12.28 7.18 8.21
N LEU A 104 -13.47 7.39 8.76
CA LEU A 104 -14.57 6.42 8.77
C LEU A 104 -15.79 7.05 8.10
N SER A 105 -16.41 6.35 7.16
CA SER A 105 -17.62 6.76 6.44
C SER A 105 -18.60 5.58 6.37
N THR A 106 -19.90 5.82 6.31
CA THR A 106 -20.86 4.72 6.12
C THR A 106 -20.76 4.15 4.70
N ALA A 107 -20.71 2.82 4.59
CA ALA A 107 -20.82 2.12 3.30
C ALA A 107 -22.23 2.24 2.67
N GLY A 108 -23.25 2.62 3.45
CA GLY A 108 -24.64 2.61 3.01
C GLY A 108 -25.11 1.19 2.67
N SER A 109 -25.54 0.98 1.43
CA SER A 109 -25.90 -0.35 0.89
C SER A 109 -24.72 -1.10 0.22
N ASN A 110 -23.51 -0.52 0.21
CA ASN A 110 -22.33 -1.15 -0.37
C ASN A 110 -21.66 -2.10 0.63
N ALA A 111 -20.84 -3.02 0.12
CA ALA A 111 -19.91 -3.78 0.97
C ALA A 111 -18.84 -2.84 1.58
N PRO A 112 -18.43 -3.06 2.85
CA PRO A 112 -17.31 -2.33 3.45
C PRO A 112 -16.02 -2.46 2.64
N LYS A 113 -15.21 -1.40 2.62
CA LYS A 113 -13.93 -1.35 1.90
C LYS A 113 -13.03 -0.24 2.44
N ILE A 114 -11.74 -0.34 2.12
CA ILE A 114 -10.87 0.84 2.16
C ILE A 114 -11.22 1.70 0.92
N ASN A 115 -11.72 2.91 1.14
CA ASN A 115 -12.33 3.76 0.10
C ASN A 115 -11.31 4.57 -0.71
N HIS A 116 -10.43 5.30 -0.01
CA HIS A 116 -9.42 6.17 -0.65
C HIS A 116 -8.21 6.43 0.25
N ILE A 117 -7.11 6.84 -0.38
CA ILE A 117 -5.91 7.39 0.27
C ILE A 117 -5.92 8.90 0.05
N CYS A 118 -5.70 9.68 1.10
CA CYS A 118 -5.47 11.11 1.01
C CYS A 118 -3.99 11.45 1.19
N LEU A 119 -3.40 12.14 0.21
CA LEU A 119 -2.02 12.61 0.26
C LEU A 119 -1.99 14.10 0.65
N ALA A 120 -1.21 14.43 1.67
CA ALA A 120 -0.84 15.80 2.00
C ALA A 120 0.12 16.34 0.91
N VAL A 121 -0.19 17.47 0.27
CA VAL A 121 0.61 18.03 -0.83
C VAL A 121 1.04 19.47 -0.59
N ASP A 122 2.28 19.80 -0.94
CA ASP A 122 2.78 21.18 -0.89
C ASP A 122 2.00 22.08 -1.85
N ASN A 123 1.72 23.32 -1.41
CA ASN A 123 1.03 24.36 -2.18
C ASN A 123 -0.30 23.87 -2.77
N PHE A 124 -1.16 23.29 -1.92
CA PHE A 124 -2.49 22.85 -2.30
C PHE A 124 -3.31 24.02 -2.88
N ASN A 125 -3.73 23.87 -4.12
CA ASN A 125 -4.52 24.85 -4.87
C ASN A 125 -5.26 24.09 -5.98
N VAL A 126 -6.58 24.27 -6.07
CA VAL A 126 -7.45 23.45 -6.93
C VAL A 126 -7.07 23.60 -8.41
N ASP A 127 -6.92 24.83 -8.91
CA ASP A 127 -6.71 25.09 -10.34
C ASP A 127 -5.33 24.64 -10.81
N ARG A 128 -4.30 24.81 -9.97
CA ARG A 128 -2.95 24.25 -10.20
C ARG A 128 -3.01 22.72 -10.29
N LEU A 129 -3.74 22.06 -9.39
CA LEU A 129 -3.88 20.61 -9.39
C LEU A 129 -4.69 20.10 -10.59
N LYS A 130 -5.80 20.75 -10.96
CA LYS A 130 -6.54 20.47 -12.22
C LYS A 130 -5.62 20.61 -13.44
N THR A 131 -4.85 21.70 -13.51
CA THR A 131 -3.92 21.98 -14.62
C THR A 131 -2.80 20.94 -14.74
N ILE A 132 -2.28 20.45 -13.62
CA ILE A 132 -1.27 19.38 -13.63
C ILE A 132 -1.91 18.05 -14.07
N LEU A 133 -3.00 17.64 -13.42
CA LEU A 133 -3.63 16.34 -13.68
C LEU A 133 -4.17 16.24 -15.12
N GLY A 134 -4.67 17.35 -15.69
CA GLY A 134 -5.04 17.44 -17.11
C GLY A 134 -3.87 17.19 -18.07
N ARG A 135 -2.65 17.64 -17.74
CA ARG A 135 -1.44 17.32 -18.53
C ARG A 135 -1.01 15.85 -18.42
N HIS A 136 -1.44 15.15 -17.37
CA HIS A 136 -1.30 13.70 -17.22
C HIS A 136 -2.54 12.92 -17.71
N GLY A 137 -3.45 13.57 -18.47
CA GLY A 137 -4.60 12.93 -19.11
C GLY A 137 -5.82 12.68 -18.22
N ILE A 138 -5.83 13.22 -16.99
CA ILE A 138 -6.95 13.08 -16.06
C ILE A 138 -7.95 14.21 -16.32
N THR A 139 -9.24 13.85 -16.48
CA THR A 139 -10.30 14.78 -16.92
C THR A 139 -11.38 14.97 -15.86
N GLU A 140 -12.03 16.13 -15.82
CA GLU A 140 -13.05 16.41 -14.80
C GLU A 140 -14.36 15.67 -15.11
N SER A 141 -14.84 14.86 -14.14
CA SER A 141 -16.10 14.13 -14.21
C SER A 141 -16.48 13.54 -12.85
N GLU A 142 -17.77 13.57 -12.49
CA GLU A 142 -18.31 12.81 -11.36
C GLU A 142 -18.42 11.29 -11.63
N ALA A 143 -18.17 10.85 -12.88
CA ALA A 143 -18.19 9.44 -13.25
C ALA A 143 -17.24 8.59 -12.40
N ALA A 144 -17.54 7.29 -12.26
CA ALA A 144 -16.75 6.37 -11.45
C ALA A 144 -15.44 5.89 -12.11
N ASP A 145 -15.17 6.30 -13.35
CA ASP A 145 -14.08 5.78 -14.17
C ASP A 145 -12.67 6.10 -13.62
N PRO A 146 -11.66 5.27 -13.95
CA PRO A 146 -10.24 5.64 -13.90
C PRO A 146 -9.94 6.94 -14.67
N MET A 147 -8.86 7.64 -14.31
CA MET A 147 -8.41 8.88 -14.96
C MET A 147 -9.46 10.03 -14.95
N ARG A 148 -10.36 10.05 -13.96
CA ARG A 148 -11.27 11.17 -13.69
C ARG A 148 -10.87 11.94 -12.44
N LEU A 149 -11.09 13.25 -12.42
CA LEU A 149 -11.01 14.10 -11.22
C LEU A 149 -12.35 14.76 -10.92
N ARG A 150 -12.55 15.12 -9.65
CA ARG A 150 -13.72 15.84 -9.14
C ARG A 150 -13.35 16.65 -7.90
N VAL A 151 -14.08 17.72 -7.61
CA VAL A 151 -13.85 18.55 -6.42
C VAL A 151 -15.17 18.76 -5.69
N ARG A 152 -15.35 18.10 -4.54
CA ARG A 152 -16.50 18.37 -3.66
C ARG A 152 -16.24 19.65 -2.90
N MET A 153 -17.17 20.60 -2.94
CA MET A 153 -17.18 21.76 -2.04
C MET A 153 -18.03 21.39 -0.82
N ARG A 154 -17.38 21.02 0.29
CA ARG A 154 -18.04 20.60 1.54
C ARG A 154 -18.52 21.82 2.32
N GLY A 155 -19.83 21.93 2.58
CA GLY A 155 -20.41 23.09 3.27
C GLY A 155 -20.45 22.94 4.80
N PRO A 156 -20.97 23.95 5.51
CA PRO A 156 -21.02 23.97 6.97
C PRO A 156 -21.84 22.82 7.60
N GLU A 157 -22.84 22.30 6.88
CA GLU A 157 -23.65 21.14 7.27
C GLU A 157 -22.81 19.86 7.45
N ALA A 158 -21.67 19.78 6.76
CA ALA A 158 -20.67 18.74 6.90
C ALA A 158 -19.35 19.29 7.48
N GLY A 159 -19.40 20.33 8.31
CA GLY A 159 -18.25 20.89 9.02
C GLY A 159 -17.25 21.66 8.16
N GLY A 160 -17.64 22.06 6.95
CA GLY A 160 -16.82 22.82 6.00
C GLY A 160 -16.95 24.34 6.14
N GLY A 161 -16.25 25.08 5.28
CA GLY A 161 -16.37 26.53 5.17
C GLY A 161 -17.70 26.99 4.59
N LYS A 162 -18.10 28.25 4.87
CA LYS A 162 -19.33 28.86 4.31
C LYS A 162 -19.32 28.95 2.78
N GLU A 163 -18.16 29.18 2.20
CA GLU A 163 -17.90 29.21 0.74
C GLU A 163 -17.57 27.80 0.19
N GLY A 164 -17.68 26.77 1.03
CA GLY A 164 -17.24 25.41 0.76
C GLY A 164 -15.76 25.18 1.11
N THR A 165 -15.46 24.04 1.73
CA THR A 165 -14.11 23.49 1.84
C THR A 165 -13.86 22.56 0.66
N PRO A 166 -12.83 22.80 -0.18
CA PRO A 166 -12.53 21.92 -1.31
C PRO A 166 -12.01 20.55 -0.86
N GLU A 167 -12.57 19.50 -1.46
CA GLU A 167 -12.15 18.12 -1.32
C GLU A 167 -11.79 17.57 -2.69
N PHE A 168 -10.49 17.61 -3.01
CA PHE A 168 -9.98 17.27 -4.34
C PHE A 168 -9.76 15.76 -4.47
N TYR A 169 -10.48 15.10 -5.36
CA TYR A 169 -10.31 13.68 -5.65
C TYR A 169 -9.91 13.45 -7.11
N PHE A 170 -9.12 12.42 -7.36
CA PHE A 170 -9.00 11.80 -8.68
C PHE A 170 -8.95 10.27 -8.57
N ARG A 171 -9.13 9.58 -9.69
CA ARG A 171 -8.85 8.14 -9.80
C ARG A 171 -7.62 7.91 -10.67
N ASP A 172 -6.72 7.06 -10.18
CA ASP A 172 -5.51 6.67 -10.90
C ASP A 172 -5.82 5.78 -12.13
N PRO A 173 -4.82 5.33 -12.91
CA PRO A 173 -5.03 4.51 -14.11
C PRO A 173 -5.76 3.18 -13.86
N ASP A 174 -5.73 2.66 -12.63
CA ASP A 174 -6.38 1.42 -12.21
C ASP A 174 -7.76 1.67 -11.57
N GLY A 175 -8.07 2.91 -11.19
CA GLY A 175 -9.35 3.31 -10.59
C GLY A 175 -9.29 3.57 -9.09
N ILE A 176 -8.11 3.51 -8.47
CA ILE A 176 -7.95 3.79 -7.04
C ILE A 176 -8.22 5.27 -6.79
N VAL A 177 -9.09 5.56 -5.82
CA VAL A 177 -9.42 6.93 -5.44
C VAL A 177 -8.29 7.50 -4.59
N ILE A 178 -7.70 8.59 -5.07
CA ILE A 178 -6.71 9.40 -4.36
C ILE A 178 -7.33 10.77 -4.08
N GLN A 179 -7.33 11.19 -2.81
CA GLN A 179 -7.60 12.57 -2.43
C GLN A 179 -6.29 13.34 -2.30
N LEU A 180 -6.30 14.63 -2.62
CA LEU A 180 -5.20 15.56 -2.37
C LEU A 180 -5.68 16.66 -1.42
N GLN A 181 -4.86 17.03 -0.42
CA GLN A 181 -5.20 18.07 0.56
C GLN A 181 -3.99 18.88 1.04
N ASP A 182 -4.22 20.04 1.66
CA ASP A 182 -3.19 20.80 2.38
C ASP A 182 -2.59 19.96 3.53
N PRO A 183 -1.30 20.07 3.86
CA PRO A 183 -0.69 19.27 4.93
C PRO A 183 -1.29 19.51 6.33
N ARG A 184 -2.02 20.61 6.53
CA ARG A 184 -2.75 20.95 7.76
C ARG A 184 -4.21 20.49 7.76
N TYR A 185 -4.68 19.84 6.69
CA TYR A 185 -6.06 19.37 6.58
C TYR A 185 -6.40 18.36 7.69
N CYS A 186 -7.47 18.65 8.42
CA CYS A 186 -7.94 17.87 9.57
C CYS A 186 -9.41 17.43 9.43
N GLY A 187 -10.01 17.62 8.24
CA GLY A 187 -11.46 17.53 8.04
C GLY A 187 -12.26 18.71 8.59
N GLY A 188 -11.57 19.77 9.03
CA GLY A 188 -12.19 21.00 9.55
C GLY A 188 -12.75 21.90 8.46
N ALA A 189 -13.03 23.15 8.83
CA ALA A 189 -13.60 24.17 7.96
C ALA A 189 -12.52 25.00 7.22
N GLY A 190 -12.99 25.97 6.43
CA GLY A 190 -12.15 26.94 5.70
C GLY A 190 -11.61 26.41 4.37
N PRO A 191 -10.95 27.26 3.56
CA PRO A 191 -10.56 26.95 2.18
C PRO A 191 -9.49 25.85 2.05
N LEU A 192 -8.89 25.41 3.16
CA LEU A 192 -7.87 24.35 3.21
C LEU A 192 -8.25 23.21 4.20
N GLY A 193 -9.49 23.20 4.71
CA GLY A 193 -9.99 22.21 5.68
C GLY A 193 -9.16 22.09 6.96
N ASN A 194 -8.47 23.17 7.32
CA ASN A 194 -7.48 23.26 8.39
C ASN A 194 -7.94 24.10 9.59
N ILE A 195 -9.17 24.62 9.57
CA ILE A 195 -9.80 25.21 10.77
C ILE A 195 -10.33 24.06 11.62
N CYS A 196 -9.43 23.48 12.41
CA CYS A 196 -9.70 22.32 13.25
C CYS A 196 -10.39 22.74 14.56
N THR A 197 -11.43 22.02 14.97
CA THR A 197 -11.88 22.02 16.36
C THR A 197 -10.84 21.31 17.24
N ARG A 198 -10.87 21.56 18.56
CA ARG A 198 -10.10 20.74 19.50
C ARG A 198 -10.65 19.30 19.45
N PRO A 199 -9.82 18.26 19.24
CA PRO A 199 -10.28 16.88 19.17
C PRO A 199 -11.08 16.46 20.40
N GLU A 200 -12.12 15.64 20.18
CA GLU A 200 -12.87 14.97 21.23
C GLU A 200 -12.01 13.85 21.84
N PRO A 201 -11.65 13.88 23.14
CA PRO A 201 -10.84 12.83 23.74
C PRO A 201 -11.52 11.46 23.65
N SER A 202 -10.73 10.41 23.38
CA SER A 202 -11.24 9.05 23.45
C SER A 202 -11.68 8.71 24.89
N PRO A 203 -12.84 8.06 25.10
CA PRO A 203 -13.28 7.57 26.40
C PRO A 203 -12.48 6.33 26.86
N LYS A 204 -11.55 5.84 26.03
CA LYS A 204 -10.64 4.72 26.29
C LYS A 204 -9.20 5.20 26.11
N LYS A 205 -8.28 4.78 26.98
CA LYS A 205 -6.84 5.13 26.86
C LYS A 205 -6.15 4.52 25.62
N GLY A 206 -6.79 3.57 24.95
CA GLY A 206 -6.12 2.65 24.02
C GLY A 206 -5.29 1.60 24.76
N LEU A 207 -4.88 0.57 24.02
CA LEU A 207 -3.95 -0.46 24.46
C LEU A 207 -2.64 -0.44 23.65
N ILE A 208 -2.67 0.11 22.43
CA ILE A 208 -1.52 0.30 21.55
C ILE A 208 -1.43 1.78 21.16
N ALA A 209 -0.29 2.43 21.38
CA ALA A 209 -0.09 3.83 21.02
C ALA A 209 0.41 3.97 19.56
N LEU A 210 -0.44 4.49 18.68
CA LEU A 210 -0.07 4.77 17.29
C LEU A 210 0.72 6.07 17.15
N ARG A 211 1.61 6.11 16.14
CA ARG A 211 2.49 7.25 15.86
C ARG A 211 2.23 7.91 14.52
N ASN A 212 2.18 7.13 13.44
CA ASN A 212 1.96 7.65 12.10
C ASN A 212 1.34 6.59 11.16
N TRP A 213 1.04 7.01 9.93
CA TRP A 213 0.90 6.09 8.80
C TRP A 213 2.27 5.50 8.43
N SER A 214 2.29 4.26 7.96
CA SER A 214 3.42 3.67 7.24
C SER A 214 3.12 3.63 5.74
N HIS A 215 2.12 2.87 5.31
CA HIS A 215 1.83 2.65 3.90
C HIS A 215 0.41 2.15 3.65
N THR A 216 0.04 2.07 2.38
CA THR A 216 -0.98 1.12 1.92
C THR A 216 -0.39 0.16 0.90
N THR A 217 -0.92 -1.06 0.87
CA THR A 217 -0.68 -2.01 -0.21
C THR A 217 -1.89 -2.04 -1.12
N ASN A 218 -1.65 -1.84 -2.41
CA ASN A 218 -2.65 -1.57 -3.42
C ASN A 218 -2.59 -2.62 -4.52
N SER A 219 -3.74 -2.97 -5.09
CA SER A 219 -3.88 -3.89 -6.21
C SER A 219 -4.36 -3.13 -7.45
N GLY A 220 -3.71 -3.36 -8.59
CA GLY A 220 -4.06 -2.78 -9.88
C GLY A 220 -3.84 -3.79 -11.01
N SER A 221 -4.45 -3.51 -12.15
CA SER A 221 -4.41 -4.33 -13.38
C SER A 221 -3.06 -4.28 -14.11
N ASP A 222 -2.30 -3.19 -13.98
CA ASP A 222 -0.92 -3.09 -14.46
C ASP A 222 -0.05 -2.30 -13.48
N ARG A 223 0.65 -3.05 -12.62
CA ARG A 223 1.61 -2.52 -11.64
C ARG A 223 2.70 -1.65 -12.27
N ALA A 224 3.18 -1.95 -13.48
CA ALA A 224 4.23 -1.16 -14.11
C ALA A 224 3.71 0.23 -14.53
N ARG A 225 2.47 0.28 -15.02
CA ARG A 225 1.73 1.52 -15.28
C ARG A 225 1.42 2.29 -13.99
N SER A 226 0.94 1.64 -12.92
CA SER A 226 0.69 2.31 -11.63
C SER A 226 1.99 2.93 -11.11
N ASN A 227 3.07 2.13 -11.01
CA ASN A 227 4.40 2.60 -10.57
C ASN A 227 4.84 3.84 -11.36
N LYS A 228 4.85 3.75 -12.71
CA LYS A 228 5.24 4.85 -13.58
C LYS A 228 4.40 6.11 -13.33
N PHE A 229 3.08 5.97 -13.18
CA PHE A 229 2.17 7.08 -12.93
C PHE A 229 2.50 7.83 -11.62
N TYR A 230 2.70 7.12 -10.51
CA TYR A 230 3.06 7.78 -9.24
C TYR A 230 4.48 8.37 -9.25
N GLN A 231 5.42 7.78 -10.00
CA GLN A 231 6.75 8.36 -10.22
C GLN A 231 6.69 9.65 -11.05
N GLU A 232 5.95 9.68 -12.16
CA GLU A 232 5.87 10.87 -13.03
C GLU A 232 5.07 12.01 -12.39
N LEU A 233 3.97 11.71 -11.70
CA LEU A 233 3.08 12.72 -11.11
C LEU A 233 3.59 13.29 -9.77
N PHE A 234 4.17 12.44 -8.91
CA PHE A 234 4.57 12.81 -7.55
C PHE A 234 6.07 12.73 -7.27
N GLY A 235 6.88 12.19 -8.19
CA GLY A 235 8.32 11.99 -7.98
C GLY A 235 8.66 10.97 -6.91
N PHE A 236 7.75 10.03 -6.62
CA PHE A 236 8.00 8.96 -5.66
C PHE A 236 9.24 8.15 -6.06
N ARG A 237 10.02 7.69 -5.07
CA ARG A 237 11.28 6.99 -5.30
C ARG A 237 11.18 5.56 -4.83
N ILE A 238 11.94 4.65 -5.43
CA ILE A 238 12.05 3.28 -4.92
C ILE A 238 12.74 3.35 -3.56
N GLN A 239 12.02 3.00 -2.51
CA GLN A 239 12.52 3.02 -1.13
C GLN A 239 13.10 1.65 -0.73
N ALA A 240 12.49 0.57 -1.22
CA ALA A 240 13.00 -0.79 -1.09
C ALA A 240 12.40 -1.71 -2.18
N TYR A 241 12.84 -2.97 -2.20
CA TYR A 241 12.25 -4.04 -3.00
C TYR A 241 11.72 -5.15 -2.10
N GLN A 242 10.43 -5.45 -2.17
CA GLN A 242 9.81 -6.61 -1.51
C GLN A 242 9.90 -7.85 -2.41
N GLY A 243 11.14 -8.23 -2.74
CA GLY A 243 11.49 -9.30 -3.68
C GLY A 243 11.90 -8.79 -5.07
N PRO A 244 12.46 -9.67 -5.93
CA PRO A 244 13.00 -9.29 -7.25
C PRO A 244 11.99 -8.54 -8.12
N GLY A 245 12.34 -7.32 -8.53
CA GLY A 245 11.47 -6.50 -9.38
C GLY A 245 10.15 -6.08 -8.72
N ASN A 246 10.06 -6.07 -7.39
CA ASN A 246 8.88 -5.63 -6.63
C ASN A 246 9.16 -4.38 -5.77
N PRO A 247 9.35 -3.20 -6.38
CA PRO A 247 9.64 -1.97 -5.66
C PRO A 247 8.46 -1.45 -4.83
N VAL A 248 8.77 -0.82 -3.69
CA VAL A 248 7.84 0.03 -2.93
C VAL A 248 8.25 1.49 -3.04
N PHE A 249 7.27 2.40 -3.10
CA PHE A 249 7.48 3.78 -3.55
C PHE A 249 7.34 4.79 -2.41
N GLY A 250 8.48 5.26 -1.91
CA GLY A 250 8.59 6.18 -0.79
C GLY A 250 8.33 7.65 -1.14
N PHE A 251 7.81 8.40 -0.17
CA PHE A 251 7.54 9.84 -0.25
C PHE A 251 7.59 10.52 1.12
N GLY A 252 7.79 11.85 1.11
CA GLY A 252 8.08 12.60 2.33
C GLY A 252 9.44 12.21 2.92
N ASN A 253 9.56 12.36 4.25
CA ASN A 253 10.78 12.07 5.00
C ASN A 253 10.58 10.98 6.08
N ALA A 254 9.40 10.36 6.15
CA ALA A 254 8.94 9.57 7.30
C ALA A 254 8.92 8.05 7.04
N GLY A 255 9.69 7.55 6.06
CA GLY A 255 9.68 6.14 5.63
C GLY A 255 8.36 5.69 4.99
N GLN A 256 7.44 6.61 4.70
CA GLN A 256 6.12 6.29 4.16
C GLN A 256 6.18 5.92 2.69
N PHE A 257 5.37 4.93 2.29
CA PHE A 257 5.35 4.44 0.92
C PHE A 257 3.96 4.00 0.42
N LEU A 258 3.82 3.84 -0.89
CA LEU A 258 2.78 3.02 -1.51
C LEU A 258 3.42 1.75 -2.05
N ALA A 259 2.80 0.60 -1.77
CA ALA A 259 3.12 -0.66 -2.44
C ALA A 259 2.04 -0.97 -3.49
N PHE A 260 2.45 -1.49 -4.64
CA PHE A 260 1.55 -2.00 -5.67
C PHE A 260 1.84 -3.49 -5.85
N GLY A 261 0.98 -4.34 -5.29
CA GLY A 261 1.13 -5.79 -5.31
C GLY A 261 0.86 -6.37 -6.70
N ALA A 262 1.31 -7.60 -6.93
CA ALA A 262 0.91 -8.42 -8.07
C ALA A 262 -0.53 -8.95 -7.87
N GLY A 263 -1.49 -8.04 -7.72
CA GLY A 263 -2.84 -8.31 -7.19
C GLY A 263 -4.00 -8.14 -8.18
N GLY A 264 -3.73 -7.73 -9.42
CA GLY A 264 -4.74 -7.58 -10.48
C GLY A 264 -4.74 -8.72 -11.49
N GLY A 265 -5.11 -9.93 -11.06
CA GLY A 265 -5.45 -10.99 -12.02
C GLY A 265 -6.59 -10.53 -12.94
N GLN A 266 -6.51 -10.83 -14.24
CA GLN A 266 -7.53 -10.45 -15.23
C GLN A 266 -8.94 -10.83 -14.75
N GLY A 267 -9.93 -9.98 -15.04
CA GLY A 267 -11.33 -10.31 -14.83
C GLY A 267 -11.73 -11.54 -15.64
N ALA A 268 -12.77 -12.24 -15.20
CA ALA A 268 -13.47 -13.16 -16.10
C ALA A 268 -13.95 -12.35 -17.31
N ALA A 269 -13.74 -12.87 -18.52
CA ALA A 269 -13.89 -12.16 -19.80
C ALA A 269 -12.88 -11.02 -20.07
N GLY A 270 -11.70 -11.00 -19.43
CA GLY A 270 -10.55 -10.20 -19.86
C GLY A 270 -10.62 -8.70 -19.54
N THR A 271 -11.65 -8.24 -18.84
CA THR A 271 -11.76 -6.86 -18.37
C THR A 271 -10.74 -6.57 -17.26
N ALA A 272 -10.20 -5.36 -17.23
CA ALA A 272 -9.41 -4.88 -16.10
C ALA A 272 -10.32 -4.73 -14.88
N ARG A 273 -10.00 -5.42 -13.78
CA ARG A 273 -10.66 -5.17 -12.49
C ARG A 273 -10.29 -3.78 -11.99
N PRO A 274 -11.23 -2.98 -11.45
CA PRO A 274 -10.90 -1.75 -10.74
C PRO A 274 -9.90 -2.02 -9.62
N GLY A 275 -8.94 -1.13 -9.47
CA GLY A 275 -7.92 -1.19 -8.43
C GLY A 275 -8.53 -1.08 -7.03
N THR A 276 -7.91 -1.75 -6.06
CA THR A 276 -8.36 -1.79 -4.67
C THR A 276 -7.21 -1.56 -3.71
N ILE A 277 -7.51 -0.94 -2.58
CA ILE A 277 -6.55 -0.85 -1.47
C ILE A 277 -6.77 -2.11 -0.63
N ASN A 278 -5.74 -2.96 -0.51
CA ASN A 278 -5.84 -4.26 0.15
C ASN A 278 -5.75 -4.13 1.68
N HIS A 279 -4.81 -3.31 2.16
CA HIS A 279 -4.64 -3.01 3.57
C HIS A 279 -3.97 -1.64 3.76
N PHE A 280 -4.14 -1.09 4.95
CA PHE A 280 -3.39 0.07 5.42
C PHE A 280 -2.51 -0.31 6.62
N CYS A 281 -1.37 0.36 6.76
CA CYS A 281 -0.42 0.12 7.83
C CYS A 281 -0.19 1.38 8.66
N MET A 282 -0.21 1.23 9.99
CA MET A 282 0.09 2.28 10.97
C MET A 282 1.26 1.86 11.85
N THR A 283 2.05 2.84 12.31
CA THR A 283 3.26 2.60 13.10
C THR A 283 3.03 2.74 14.60
N MET A 284 3.79 1.97 15.38
CA MET A 284 3.92 2.08 16.84
C MET A 284 5.39 1.99 17.24
N ASP A 285 5.77 2.54 18.39
CA ASP A 285 7.13 2.37 18.92
C ASP A 285 7.30 1.00 19.57
N ASN A 286 8.53 0.47 19.56
CA ASN A 286 8.91 -0.77 20.24
C ASN A 286 8.08 -1.97 19.75
N PHE A 287 7.88 -2.07 18.44
CA PHE A 287 7.03 -3.10 17.85
C PHE A 287 7.50 -4.51 18.23
N ASN A 288 6.60 -5.29 18.82
CA ASN A 288 6.85 -6.66 19.24
C ASN A 288 5.61 -7.50 18.90
N PRO A 289 5.70 -8.39 17.88
CA PRO A 289 4.53 -9.10 17.37
C PRO A 289 3.78 -9.93 18.43
N GLU A 290 4.50 -10.58 19.37
CA GLU A 290 3.87 -11.36 20.44
C GLU A 290 3.06 -10.50 21.41
N LYS A 291 3.62 -9.35 21.84
CA LYS A 291 2.90 -8.44 22.74
C LYS A 291 1.66 -7.87 22.06
N VAL A 292 1.78 -7.49 20.79
CA VAL A 292 0.65 -6.99 19.98
C VAL A 292 -0.42 -8.07 19.82
N ILE A 293 -0.06 -9.32 19.50
CA ILE A 293 -1.01 -10.45 19.46
C ILE A 293 -1.74 -10.62 20.81
N LYS A 294 -1.01 -10.66 21.93
CA LYS A 294 -1.61 -10.81 23.27
C LYS A 294 -2.57 -9.66 23.60
N THR A 295 -2.28 -8.44 23.13
CA THR A 295 -3.18 -7.28 23.24
C THR A 295 -4.42 -7.39 22.34
N LEU A 296 -4.28 -7.85 21.10
CA LEU A 296 -5.40 -8.08 20.17
C LEU A 296 -6.35 -9.18 20.70
N GLU A 297 -5.79 -10.28 21.20
CA GLU A 297 -6.56 -11.38 21.81
C GLU A 297 -7.32 -10.94 23.06
N SER A 298 -6.74 -10.05 23.87
CA SER A 298 -7.41 -9.50 25.06
C SER A 298 -8.66 -8.65 24.76
N VAL A 299 -8.82 -8.17 23.51
CA VAL A 299 -10.04 -7.50 23.02
C VAL A 299 -10.87 -8.38 22.08
N GLY A 300 -10.59 -9.69 22.02
CA GLY A 300 -11.41 -10.68 21.32
C GLY A 300 -11.06 -10.89 19.84
N ILE A 301 -9.98 -10.30 19.33
CA ILE A 301 -9.46 -10.56 17.97
C ILE A 301 -8.70 -11.88 18.01
N LYS A 302 -9.14 -12.88 17.26
CA LYS A 302 -8.67 -14.28 17.41
C LYS A 302 -7.55 -14.65 16.43
N PRO A 303 -6.74 -15.68 16.67
CA PRO A 303 -5.89 -16.24 15.62
C PRO A 303 -6.70 -16.63 14.38
N ARG A 304 -6.25 -16.21 13.20
CA ARG A 304 -6.85 -16.58 11.90
C ARG A 304 -6.88 -18.10 11.64
N GLY A 305 -5.98 -18.85 12.29
CA GLY A 305 -5.78 -20.27 12.04
C GLY A 305 -5.27 -20.56 10.62
N SER A 306 -5.56 -21.75 10.09
CA SER A 306 -5.11 -22.22 8.77
C SER A 306 -5.95 -21.72 7.59
N ALA A 307 -6.95 -20.85 7.82
CA ALA A 307 -7.89 -20.41 6.79
C ALA A 307 -7.21 -19.59 5.68
N GLN A 308 -7.22 -20.12 4.45
CA GLN A 308 -6.71 -19.45 3.24
C GLN A 308 -7.73 -18.43 2.68
N GLY A 309 -7.29 -17.60 1.71
CA GLY A 309 -8.15 -16.58 1.08
C GLY A 309 -8.23 -15.26 1.86
N THR A 310 -9.36 -14.57 1.76
CA THR A 310 -9.62 -13.33 2.52
C THR A 310 -9.86 -13.65 4.00
N PRO A 311 -9.23 -12.95 4.96
CA PRO A 311 -9.54 -13.12 6.38
C PRO A 311 -10.96 -12.64 6.70
N GLY A 312 -11.62 -13.29 7.67
CA GLY A 312 -12.88 -12.80 8.24
C GLY A 312 -12.66 -11.60 9.19
N PRO A 313 -13.73 -11.00 9.75
CA PRO A 313 -13.61 -9.93 10.75
C PRO A 313 -13.00 -10.43 12.06
N LEU A 314 -12.33 -9.53 12.78
CA LEU A 314 -11.74 -9.74 14.11
C LEU A 314 -10.80 -10.97 14.20
N VAL A 315 -9.90 -11.14 13.23
CA VAL A 315 -8.79 -12.11 13.31
C VAL A 315 -7.41 -11.47 13.13
N HIS A 316 -6.37 -12.07 13.71
CA HIS A 316 -4.96 -11.68 13.56
C HIS A 316 -4.11 -12.77 12.88
N TYR A 317 -3.01 -12.36 12.25
CA TYR A 317 -1.99 -13.26 11.68
C TYR A 317 -0.67 -12.52 11.43
N ILE A 318 0.43 -13.28 11.30
CA ILE A 318 1.76 -12.75 10.91
C ILE A 318 2.18 -13.38 9.57
N SER A 319 2.66 -12.55 8.64
CA SER A 319 3.50 -12.99 7.51
C SER A 319 4.97 -12.84 7.89
N MET A 320 5.78 -13.87 7.67
CA MET A 320 7.23 -13.75 7.76
C MET A 320 7.79 -13.46 6.37
N ARG A 321 8.18 -12.21 6.12
CA ARG A 321 8.76 -11.78 4.83
C ARG A 321 10.25 -12.15 4.81
N MET A 322 10.59 -13.21 4.07
CA MET A 322 11.95 -13.75 3.97
C MET A 322 12.80 -12.96 2.95
N GLU A 323 14.10 -13.24 2.85
CA GLU A 323 15.05 -12.60 1.91
C GLU A 323 14.59 -12.62 0.45
N ASN A 324 13.99 -13.72 -0.03
CA ASN A 324 13.46 -13.79 -1.41
C ASN A 324 12.27 -12.85 -1.66
N ARG A 325 11.65 -12.33 -0.58
CA ARG A 325 10.63 -11.27 -0.56
C ARG A 325 11.19 -9.97 0.04
N GLY A 326 12.51 -9.80 0.07
CA GLY A 326 13.21 -8.58 0.49
C GLY A 326 13.18 -8.28 1.99
N GLY A 327 12.86 -9.27 2.84
CA GLY A 327 12.95 -9.14 4.30
C GLY A 327 14.22 -9.76 4.89
N ALA A 328 14.26 -9.97 6.19
CA ALA A 328 15.38 -10.62 6.89
C ALA A 328 15.50 -12.12 6.57
N LYS A 329 16.67 -12.68 6.86
CA LYS A 329 16.99 -14.12 6.76
C LYS A 329 16.15 -14.97 7.70
N GLU A 330 15.96 -14.50 8.91
CA GLU A 330 15.07 -15.06 9.94
C GLU A 330 13.59 -14.68 9.68
N GLY A 331 13.35 -13.85 8.67
CA GLY A 331 12.06 -13.27 8.30
C GLY A 331 11.76 -11.96 9.01
N THR A 332 11.31 -10.96 8.25
CA THR A 332 10.71 -9.73 8.78
C THR A 332 9.25 -10.02 9.15
N PRO A 333 8.84 -9.97 10.43
CA PRO A 333 7.43 -10.11 10.81
C PRO A 333 6.56 -8.97 10.27
N GLU A 334 5.42 -9.35 9.73
CA GLU A 334 4.37 -8.47 9.22
C GLU A 334 3.07 -8.82 9.93
N LEU A 335 2.71 -8.08 10.98
CA LEU A 335 1.54 -8.36 11.79
C LEU A 335 0.31 -7.68 11.21
N TYR A 336 -0.70 -8.48 10.89
CA TYR A 336 -1.99 -8.05 10.40
C TYR A 336 -3.10 -8.41 11.39
N PHE A 337 -4.15 -7.60 11.41
CA PHE A 337 -5.44 -7.98 11.95
C PHE A 337 -6.58 -7.44 11.08
N THR A 338 -7.81 -7.90 11.31
CA THR A 338 -9.01 -7.36 10.69
C THR A 338 -9.90 -6.65 11.70
N ASP A 339 -10.51 -5.56 11.25
CA ASP A 339 -11.48 -4.80 12.04
C ASP A 339 -12.88 -5.48 12.06
N PRO A 340 -13.90 -4.87 12.68
CA PRO A 340 -15.26 -5.43 12.73
C PRO A 340 -15.93 -5.64 11.37
N ASP A 341 -15.45 -4.97 10.31
CA ASP A 341 -15.95 -5.07 8.93
C ASP A 341 -15.13 -6.07 8.08
N GLY A 342 -14.04 -6.63 8.63
CA GLY A 342 -13.12 -7.51 7.90
C GLY A 342 -12.01 -6.77 7.15
N LEU A 343 -11.90 -5.44 7.33
CA LEU A 343 -10.89 -4.64 6.64
C LEU A 343 -9.52 -4.89 7.25
N ILE A 344 -8.52 -5.13 6.39
CA ILE A 344 -7.19 -5.55 6.82
C ILE A 344 -6.38 -4.33 7.27
N VAL A 345 -5.93 -4.39 8.51
CA VAL A 345 -5.03 -3.43 9.16
C VAL A 345 -3.70 -4.11 9.42
N GLN A 346 -2.59 -3.40 9.20
CA GLN A 346 -1.25 -3.84 9.58
C GLN A 346 -0.65 -2.93 10.65
N LEU A 347 0.09 -3.51 11.59
CA LEU A 347 0.92 -2.77 12.54
C LEU A 347 2.39 -3.08 12.31
N GLN A 348 3.21 -2.04 12.37
CA GLN A 348 4.67 -2.12 12.21
C GLN A 348 5.39 -1.15 13.14
N ASP A 349 6.71 -1.29 13.21
CA ASP A 349 7.58 -0.36 13.95
C ASP A 349 7.61 1.05 13.33
N THR A 350 7.92 2.07 14.14
CA THR A 350 8.17 3.44 13.64
C THR A 350 9.37 3.56 12.70
N THR A 351 10.27 2.58 12.68
CA THR A 351 11.37 2.51 11.70
C THR A 351 11.03 1.74 10.40
N TYR A 352 9.84 1.12 10.29
CA TYR A 352 9.49 0.27 9.14
C TYR A 352 9.31 1.07 7.84
N CYS A 353 10.22 0.86 6.89
CA CYS A 353 10.24 1.50 5.57
C CYS A 353 9.92 0.51 4.42
N GLY A 354 9.47 -0.70 4.75
CA GLY A 354 9.08 -1.73 3.77
C GLY A 354 10.23 -2.57 3.23
N GLY A 355 11.46 -2.37 3.72
CA GLY A 355 12.68 -3.02 3.26
C GLY A 355 13.07 -4.27 4.06
N GLY A 356 14.38 -4.48 4.16
CA GLY A 356 15.00 -5.62 4.85
C GLY A 356 15.19 -5.40 6.35
N GLY A 357 15.87 -6.35 7.01
CA GLY A 357 16.08 -6.34 8.45
C GLY A 357 14.83 -6.75 9.25
N VAL A 358 15.01 -7.10 10.52
CA VAL A 358 13.93 -7.69 11.35
C VAL A 358 12.75 -6.72 11.56
N LEU A 359 13.01 -5.40 11.55
CA LEU A 359 11.95 -4.37 11.62
C LEU A 359 11.62 -3.74 10.26
N GLY A 360 12.00 -4.39 9.13
CA GLY A 360 11.73 -3.89 7.77
C GLY A 360 12.28 -2.49 7.49
N ASN A 361 13.34 -2.13 8.21
CA ASN A 361 13.89 -0.78 8.33
C ASN A 361 15.22 -0.57 7.56
N VAL A 362 15.69 -1.59 6.84
CA VAL A 362 16.86 -1.49 5.94
C VAL A 362 16.37 -1.19 4.52
N CYS A 363 16.46 0.08 4.13
CA CYS A 363 16.05 0.61 2.83
C CYS A 363 17.25 1.16 2.02
N ILE A 364 16.97 1.62 0.79
CA ILE A 364 17.95 2.09 -0.21
C ILE A 364 18.34 3.56 0.03
#